data_AF-A0A842PJ64-F1
#
_entry.id   AF-A0A842PJ64-F1
#
_cell.length_a   1.000
_cell.length_b   1.000
_cell.length_c   1.000
_cell.angle_alpha   90.00
_cell.angle_beta   90.00
_cell.angle_gamma   90.00
#
_symmetry.space_group_name_H-M   'P 1'
#
loop_
_entity.id
_entity.type
_entity.pdbx_description
1 polymer ?
#
loop_
_entity_poly.entity_id
_entity_poly.type
_entity_poly.pdbx_seq_one_letter_code
_entity_poly.pdbx_strand_id
1 'polypeptide(L)'
;MERTKEKRKGNLKKIIAGAVGGMILMDGSIDSLSSFLGQITNEVPVADSEIDTPSVIANDTKNQKTFANGNIVYEANSLTIAETKRYTSYLEEISRGWHQPSVDAANNILSNESLGSGAWKSFFQEYFSNHPFTDDLRGYLGYPVYWWFSETTHANLQEGLYGSLTDIIDSQSDAYLQSDRISLTRDSPIVQSTINSHRFLNDMVRLQAPGVDYQQDIFEFYETMIKEKPAIYGTTPLDVDEYPFAGAFRAQAHMNLVDALDLTDPVRGQIVDILGLTGIKQDIFKDYGVLVIDNQGLDESQLQVIQSILDSTPKEMYNLTSITVNEFFGNTNDKNLWFLNKAGVNIFGNRVGTAKENSFPSDVLPKYTDGFSIVVAHEFNHRVNSDYIEKNDTLRERQKTLLKQAGTNKENYLRSMFDDGFFQDAPQEFFASISNQYFSDSEHTLRLGLERFNQGKVEPLNQFLSFADVYSRGGSSTLFYTLDTSGNLTCREVSIVRDSKDRITGLDIGDKQYKFKLDENSNVTSVSQLGN
;
A
#
# COMPACT_ATOMS: atom_id res chain seq x y z
N MET A 1 -13.48 -28.13 -7.29
CA MET A 1 -12.99 -27.96 -5.91
C MET A 1 -11.47 -27.73 -5.87
N GLU A 2 -10.66 -28.54 -6.55
CA GLU A 2 -9.19 -28.32 -6.66
C GLU A 2 -8.80 -26.98 -7.32
N ARG A 3 -9.51 -26.56 -8.38
CA ARG A 3 -9.32 -25.23 -9.00
C ARG A 3 -9.53 -24.04 -8.05
N THR A 4 -10.33 -24.20 -7.00
CA THR A 4 -10.59 -23.14 -6.02
C THR A 4 -9.51 -23.12 -4.91
N LYS A 5 -8.94 -24.28 -4.58
CA LYS A 5 -7.83 -24.42 -3.62
C LYS A 5 -6.51 -23.85 -4.18
N GLU A 6 -6.20 -24.09 -5.46
CA GLU A 6 -5.03 -23.47 -6.11
C GLU A 6 -5.15 -21.95 -6.23
N LYS A 7 -6.35 -21.45 -6.56
CA LYS A 7 -6.60 -20.00 -6.65
C LYS A 7 -6.42 -19.29 -5.30
N ARG A 8 -6.75 -19.96 -4.19
CA ARG A 8 -6.52 -19.47 -2.81
C ARG A 8 -5.04 -19.48 -2.42
N LYS A 9 -4.28 -20.54 -2.72
CA LYS A 9 -2.82 -20.58 -2.51
C LYS A 9 -2.09 -19.53 -3.34
N GLY A 10 -2.52 -19.29 -4.58
CA GLY A 10 -1.95 -18.25 -5.44
C GLY A 10 -2.20 -16.82 -4.92
N ASN A 11 -3.39 -16.55 -4.38
CA ASN A 11 -3.71 -15.24 -3.81
C ASN A 11 -2.98 -14.96 -2.49
N LEU A 12 -2.82 -15.97 -1.61
CA LEU A 12 -2.10 -15.80 -0.36
C LEU A 12 -0.60 -15.55 -0.57
N LYS A 13 0.03 -16.26 -1.54
CA LYS A 13 1.43 -16.00 -1.93
C LYS A 13 1.62 -14.61 -2.54
N LYS A 14 0.66 -14.10 -3.32
CA LYS A 14 0.71 -12.75 -3.88
C LYS A 14 0.57 -11.66 -2.82
N ILE A 15 -0.28 -11.87 -1.81
CA ILE A 15 -0.46 -10.94 -0.69
C ILE A 15 0.81 -10.90 0.18
N ILE A 16 1.42 -12.06 0.46
CA ILE A 16 2.68 -12.14 1.21
C ILE A 16 3.84 -11.52 0.40
N ALA A 17 3.95 -11.78 -0.90
CA ALA A 17 4.98 -11.17 -1.74
C ALA A 17 4.84 -9.63 -1.84
N GLY A 18 3.61 -9.11 -1.90
CA GLY A 18 3.35 -7.67 -1.86
C GLY A 18 3.72 -7.00 -0.53
N ALA A 19 3.58 -7.73 0.59
CA ALA A 19 4.01 -7.26 1.91
C ALA A 19 5.54 -7.38 2.12
N VAL A 20 6.19 -8.36 1.48
CA VAL A 20 7.64 -8.59 1.57
C VAL A 20 8.44 -7.64 0.67
N GLY A 21 7.88 -7.14 -0.44
CA GLY A 21 8.53 -6.13 -1.29
C GLY A 21 8.98 -4.88 -0.52
N GLY A 22 8.13 -4.39 0.39
CA GLY A 22 8.48 -3.28 1.28
C GLY A 22 9.53 -3.61 2.37
N MET A 23 9.87 -4.89 2.56
CA MET A 23 10.88 -5.35 3.51
C MET A 23 12.30 -5.41 2.88
N ILE A 24 12.41 -5.47 1.55
CA ILE A 24 13.67 -5.74 0.84
C ILE A 24 14.68 -4.59 0.91
N LEU A 25 14.26 -3.38 1.30
CA LEU A 25 15.15 -2.21 1.37
C LEU A 25 15.42 -1.68 2.80
N MET A 26 15.00 -2.41 3.86
CA MET A 26 15.12 -1.93 5.25
C MET A 26 16.49 -2.18 5.93
N ASP A 27 17.43 -2.88 5.30
CA ASP A 27 18.78 -3.05 5.85
C ASP A 27 19.83 -2.83 4.75
N GLY A 28 20.69 -1.83 4.93
CA GLY A 28 21.72 -1.40 3.99
C GLY A 28 22.87 -2.40 3.80
N SER A 29 22.65 -3.70 3.97
CA SER A 29 23.64 -4.75 3.72
C SER A 29 23.06 -5.91 2.89
N ILE A 30 23.78 -6.25 1.81
CA ILE A 30 23.45 -7.35 0.88
C ILE A 30 23.50 -8.73 1.56
N ASP A 31 24.16 -8.85 2.71
CA ASP A 31 24.39 -10.13 3.40
C ASP A 31 23.16 -10.69 4.16
N SER A 32 22.13 -9.88 4.43
CA SER A 32 20.93 -10.31 5.18
C SER A 32 19.88 -11.05 4.33
N LEU A 33 19.93 -10.90 3.00
CA LEU A 33 18.94 -11.43 2.04
C LEU A 33 18.93 -12.97 1.95
N SER A 34 20.10 -13.62 2.07
CA SER A 34 20.25 -15.08 1.92
C SER A 34 19.75 -15.88 3.14
N SER A 35 19.80 -15.29 4.33
CA SER A 35 19.40 -15.89 5.59
C SER A 35 17.87 -15.98 5.75
N PHE A 36 17.16 -14.94 5.30
CA PHE A 36 15.72 -14.79 5.50
C PHE A 36 14.88 -15.69 4.55
N LEU A 37 15.29 -15.84 3.29
CA LEU A 37 14.61 -16.71 2.32
C LEU A 37 14.65 -18.21 2.72
N GLY A 38 15.64 -18.61 3.52
CA GLY A 38 15.74 -19.98 4.05
C GLY A 38 14.65 -20.35 5.08
N GLN A 39 14.04 -19.37 5.75
CA GLN A 39 13.09 -19.63 6.85
C GLN A 39 11.63 -19.73 6.39
N ILE A 40 11.25 -19.10 5.27
CA ILE A 40 9.84 -19.05 4.78
C ILE A 40 9.40 -20.38 4.12
N THR A 41 10.32 -21.30 3.84
CA THR A 41 10.01 -22.53 3.08
C THR A 41 9.55 -23.72 3.93
N ASN A 42 9.50 -23.61 5.26
CA ASN A 42 9.02 -24.67 6.13
C ASN A 42 7.83 -24.19 6.98
N GLU A 43 6.82 -25.07 7.06
CA GLU A 43 5.63 -25.00 7.94
C GLU A 43 4.37 -24.33 7.38
N VAL A 44 3.57 -25.10 6.64
CA VAL A 44 2.09 -25.08 6.76
C VAL A 44 1.55 -26.50 6.56
N PRO A 45 0.92 -27.14 7.56
CA PRO A 45 0.23 -28.41 7.36
C PRO A 45 -1.15 -28.18 6.72
N VAL A 46 -1.47 -28.97 5.69
CA VAL A 46 -2.80 -28.99 5.05
C VAL A 46 -3.63 -30.09 5.72
N ALA A 47 -4.70 -29.71 6.41
CA ALA A 47 -5.69 -30.66 6.93
C ALA A 47 -6.90 -30.76 6.00
N ASP A 48 -7.26 -31.99 5.64
CA ASP A 48 -8.49 -32.32 4.92
C ASP A 48 -9.65 -32.46 5.92
N SER A 49 -10.79 -31.81 5.63
CA SER A 49 -12.07 -32.16 6.23
C SER A 49 -13.20 -32.03 5.21
N GLU A 50 -14.03 -33.06 5.15
CA GLU A 50 -15.30 -33.11 4.41
C GLU A 50 -16.35 -32.32 5.19
N ILE A 51 -17.06 -31.43 4.51
CA ILE A 51 -18.17 -30.64 5.10
C ILE A 51 -19.47 -31.39 4.85
N ASP A 52 -20.12 -31.81 5.93
CA ASP A 52 -21.48 -32.33 5.95
C ASP A 52 -22.47 -31.14 6.01
N THR A 53 -23.54 -31.21 5.23
CA THR A 53 -24.53 -30.11 5.12
C THR A 53 -25.58 -30.23 6.22
N PRO A 54 -25.86 -29.17 7.03
CA PRO A 54 -26.95 -29.23 8.00
C PRO A 54 -28.32 -29.03 7.34
N SER A 55 -29.27 -29.80 7.84
CA SER A 55 -30.69 -29.76 7.54
C SER A 55 -31.38 -28.48 7.99
N VAL A 56 -32.41 -28.14 7.21
CA VAL A 56 -33.37 -27.04 7.37
C VAL A 56 -33.89 -26.90 8.81
N ILE A 57 -33.67 -25.74 9.42
CA ILE A 57 -34.33 -25.32 10.65
C ILE A 57 -35.63 -24.57 10.29
N ALA A 58 -36.71 -24.93 10.96
CA ALA A 58 -38.05 -24.38 10.78
C ALA A 58 -38.14 -22.91 11.24
N ASN A 59 -38.83 -22.08 10.45
CA ASN A 59 -39.14 -20.68 10.75
C ASN A 59 -39.98 -20.53 12.02
N ASP A 60 -39.47 -19.81 13.02
CA ASP A 60 -40.23 -19.35 14.17
C ASP A 60 -40.76 -17.92 13.89
N THR A 61 -41.99 -17.83 13.38
CA THR A 61 -42.71 -16.56 13.21
C THR A 61 -43.31 -16.11 14.54
N LYS A 62 -42.50 -15.49 15.40
CA LYS A 62 -42.98 -14.68 16.52
C LYS A 62 -42.07 -13.47 16.70
N ASN A 63 -42.51 -12.32 16.20
CA ASN A 63 -42.34 -10.97 16.76
C ASN A 63 -42.76 -9.93 15.72
N GLN A 64 -44.07 -9.74 15.54
CA GLN A 64 -44.63 -8.59 14.85
C GLN A 64 -45.46 -7.79 15.85
N LYS A 65 -45.03 -6.56 16.17
CA LYS A 65 -45.88 -5.56 16.84
C LYS A 65 -46.27 -4.50 15.81
N THR A 66 -47.56 -4.42 15.53
CA THR A 66 -48.14 -3.36 14.70
C THR A 66 -48.38 -2.14 15.59
N PHE A 67 -47.76 -1.01 15.27
CA PHE A 67 -48.10 0.29 15.86
C PHE A 67 -49.15 1.00 15.00
N ALA A 68 -49.96 1.86 15.63
CA ALA A 68 -51.15 2.50 15.04
C ALA A 68 -50.90 3.41 13.81
N ASN A 69 -49.65 3.53 13.36
CA ASN A 69 -49.21 4.49 12.36
C ASN A 69 -48.82 3.83 11.02
N GLY A 70 -49.07 2.53 10.85
CA GLY A 70 -48.82 1.82 9.58
C GLY A 70 -47.34 1.50 9.27
N ASN A 71 -46.39 2.01 10.06
CA ASN A 71 -44.98 1.61 9.97
C ASN A 71 -44.77 0.30 10.74
N ILE A 72 -44.42 -0.77 10.01
CA ILE A 72 -43.93 -2.02 10.61
C ILE A 72 -42.51 -1.77 11.09
N VAL A 73 -42.32 -1.58 12.39
CA VAL A 73 -41.00 -1.62 13.02
C VAL A 73 -40.77 -3.09 13.38
N TYR A 74 -39.89 -3.75 12.64
CA TYR A 74 -39.38 -5.06 13.06
C TYR A 74 -38.52 -4.82 14.30
N GLU A 75 -38.89 -5.41 15.45
CA GLU A 75 -37.97 -5.47 16.60
C GLU A 75 -36.73 -6.21 16.10
N ALA A 76 -35.57 -5.53 16.10
CA ALA A 76 -34.33 -6.11 15.60
C ALA A 76 -34.05 -7.40 16.38
N ASN A 77 -33.91 -8.51 15.65
CA ASN A 77 -33.55 -9.79 16.27
C ASN A 77 -32.19 -9.63 16.95
N SER A 78 -32.15 -9.74 18.29
CA SER A 78 -30.91 -9.79 19.06
C SER A 78 -30.35 -11.21 19.08
N LEU A 79 -29.03 -11.34 19.22
CA LEU A 79 -28.41 -12.62 19.60
C LEU A 79 -29.05 -13.11 20.90
N THR A 80 -29.38 -14.40 20.98
CA THR A 80 -29.80 -14.99 22.24
C THR A 80 -28.64 -15.01 23.23
N ILE A 81 -28.92 -15.13 24.53
CA ILE A 81 -27.88 -15.27 25.57
C ILE A 81 -26.96 -16.48 25.26
N ALA A 82 -27.53 -17.58 24.77
CA ALA A 82 -26.78 -18.78 24.43
C ALA A 82 -25.90 -18.61 23.18
N GLU A 83 -26.36 -17.86 22.17
CA GLU A 83 -25.53 -17.51 21.01
C GLU A 83 -24.42 -16.55 21.39
N THR A 84 -24.73 -15.50 22.15
CA THR A 84 -23.75 -14.53 22.67
C THR A 84 -22.62 -15.26 23.39
N LYS A 85 -22.94 -16.11 24.37
CA LYS A 85 -21.93 -16.87 25.12
C LYS A 85 -21.07 -17.77 24.23
N ARG A 86 -21.69 -18.47 23.27
CA ARG A 86 -20.95 -19.35 22.34
C ARG A 86 -20.04 -18.53 21.45
N TYR A 87 -20.55 -17.45 20.86
CA TYR A 87 -19.79 -16.63 19.94
C TYR A 87 -18.60 -15.96 20.63
N THR A 88 -18.81 -15.40 21.84
CA THR A 88 -17.72 -14.92 22.70
C THR A 88 -16.63 -15.97 22.90
N SER A 89 -17.00 -17.21 23.26
CA SER A 89 -16.00 -18.27 23.46
C SER A 89 -15.23 -18.63 22.19
N TYR A 90 -15.85 -18.53 21.00
CA TYR A 90 -15.16 -18.76 19.74
C TYR A 90 -14.16 -17.65 19.44
N LEU A 91 -14.55 -16.39 19.66
CA LEU A 91 -13.65 -15.25 19.48
C LEU A 91 -12.48 -15.27 20.47
N GLU A 92 -12.70 -15.65 21.73
CA GLU A 92 -11.63 -15.83 22.73
C GLU A 92 -10.61 -16.90 22.35
N GLU A 93 -11.02 -17.96 21.64
CA GLU A 93 -10.08 -18.95 21.11
C GLU A 93 -9.33 -18.40 19.90
N ILE A 94 -10.02 -17.72 18.98
CA ILE A 94 -9.41 -17.12 17.79
C ILE A 94 -8.43 -16.00 18.18
N SER A 95 -8.70 -15.25 19.25
CA SER A 95 -7.84 -14.15 19.70
C SER A 95 -6.46 -14.60 20.18
N ARG A 96 -6.29 -15.90 20.45
CA ARG A 96 -5.03 -16.54 20.87
C ARG A 96 -4.29 -17.20 19.70
N GLY A 97 -4.84 -17.16 18.49
CA GLY A 97 -4.31 -17.81 17.31
C GLY A 97 -5.41 -18.41 16.44
N TRP A 98 -5.10 -18.65 15.17
CA TRP A 98 -6.06 -19.27 14.23
C TRP A 98 -6.52 -20.67 14.70
N HIS A 99 -7.80 -20.79 15.08
CA HIS A 99 -8.41 -22.05 15.47
C HIS A 99 -9.60 -22.39 14.57
N GLN A 100 -9.39 -23.27 13.58
CA GLN A 100 -10.36 -23.57 12.52
C GLN A 100 -11.75 -23.99 13.02
N PRO A 101 -11.91 -24.87 14.02
CA PRO A 101 -13.24 -25.23 14.54
C PRO A 101 -14.00 -24.03 15.13
N SER A 102 -13.31 -23.11 15.80
CA SER A 102 -13.93 -21.88 16.33
C SER A 102 -14.31 -20.93 15.19
N VAL A 103 -13.47 -20.82 14.16
CA VAL A 103 -13.77 -20.03 12.94
C VAL A 103 -15.04 -20.55 12.26
N ASP A 104 -15.14 -21.85 12.03
CA ASP A 104 -16.31 -22.44 11.37
C ASP A 104 -17.58 -22.25 12.21
N ALA A 105 -17.49 -22.46 13.53
CA ALA A 105 -18.62 -22.27 14.44
C ALA A 105 -19.06 -20.80 14.54
N ALA A 106 -18.10 -19.86 14.59
CA ALA A 106 -18.36 -18.43 14.59
C ALA A 106 -19.03 -17.98 13.28
N ASN A 107 -18.58 -18.49 12.14
CA ASN A 107 -19.15 -18.18 10.83
C ASN A 107 -20.63 -18.61 10.70
N ASN A 108 -21.03 -19.70 11.35
CA ASN A 108 -22.44 -20.12 11.39
C ASN A 108 -23.34 -19.11 12.12
N ILE A 109 -22.78 -18.32 13.04
CA ILE A 109 -23.53 -17.28 13.77
C ILE A 109 -23.47 -15.96 12.98
N LEU A 110 -22.28 -15.56 12.50
CA LEU A 110 -22.07 -14.32 11.75
C LEU A 110 -22.83 -14.25 10.41
N SER A 111 -23.02 -15.38 9.75
CA SER A 111 -23.72 -15.44 8.46
C SER A 111 -25.24 -15.23 8.55
N ASN A 112 -25.80 -15.11 9.76
CA ASN A 112 -27.23 -14.96 9.95
C ASN A 112 -27.70 -13.53 9.60
N GLU A 113 -28.15 -13.34 8.37
CA GLU A 113 -28.70 -12.07 7.85
C GLU A 113 -29.93 -11.55 8.62
N SER A 114 -30.64 -12.42 9.34
CA SER A 114 -31.80 -11.99 10.14
C SER A 114 -31.40 -11.19 11.38
N LEU A 115 -30.12 -11.24 11.78
CA LEU A 115 -29.52 -10.37 12.78
C LEU A 115 -29.08 -9.08 12.09
N GLY A 116 -29.86 -8.00 12.30
CA GLY A 116 -29.51 -6.67 11.79
C GLY A 116 -28.32 -6.06 12.52
N SER A 117 -27.79 -4.95 12.00
CA SER A 117 -26.63 -4.24 12.57
C SER A 117 -26.76 -3.88 14.04
N GLY A 118 -27.97 -3.57 14.55
CA GLY A 118 -28.19 -3.27 15.96
C GLY A 118 -27.84 -4.43 16.92
N ALA A 119 -28.02 -5.68 16.49
CA ALA A 119 -27.66 -6.85 17.27
C ALA A 119 -26.14 -7.01 17.35
N TRP A 120 -25.47 -6.85 16.19
CA TRP A 120 -24.01 -6.90 16.10
C TRP A 120 -23.35 -5.75 16.86
N LYS A 121 -23.90 -4.54 16.78
CA LYS A 121 -23.46 -3.38 17.55
C LYS A 121 -23.44 -3.67 19.05
N SER A 122 -24.56 -4.16 19.58
CA SER A 122 -24.67 -4.49 21.01
C SER A 122 -23.65 -5.55 21.43
N PHE A 123 -23.50 -6.60 20.61
CA PHE A 123 -22.54 -7.66 20.87
C PHE A 123 -21.08 -7.18 20.83
N PHE A 124 -20.67 -6.47 19.78
CA PHE A 124 -19.29 -6.02 19.63
C PHE A 124 -18.90 -5.00 20.69
N GLN A 125 -19.82 -4.11 21.08
CA GLN A 125 -19.59 -3.16 22.18
C GLN A 125 -19.34 -3.91 23.50
N GLU A 126 -20.18 -4.90 23.84
CA GLU A 126 -19.98 -5.71 25.04
C GLU A 126 -18.67 -6.52 24.97
N TYR A 127 -18.41 -7.19 23.83
CA TYR A 127 -17.24 -8.04 23.66
C TYR A 127 -15.93 -7.24 23.79
N PHE A 128 -15.78 -6.17 23.01
CA PHE A 128 -14.53 -5.39 22.98
C PHE A 128 -14.34 -4.47 24.19
N SER A 129 -15.39 -4.22 24.99
CA SER A 129 -15.19 -3.58 26.30
C SER A 129 -14.42 -4.46 27.29
N ASN A 130 -14.34 -5.78 27.04
CA ASN A 130 -13.69 -6.75 27.91
C ASN A 130 -12.53 -7.52 27.26
N HIS A 131 -12.31 -7.37 25.95
CA HIS A 131 -11.34 -8.16 25.18
C HIS A 131 -10.52 -7.28 24.24
N PRO A 132 -9.20 -7.52 24.11
CA PRO A 132 -8.38 -6.80 23.16
C PRO A 132 -8.71 -7.20 21.72
N PHE A 133 -8.55 -6.25 20.80
CA PHE A 133 -8.67 -6.52 19.36
C PHE A 133 -7.31 -6.95 18.79
N THR A 134 -6.99 -8.23 18.94
CA THR A 134 -5.68 -8.81 18.58
C THR A 134 -5.46 -8.94 17.07
N ASP A 135 -4.20 -9.16 16.66
CA ASP A 135 -3.83 -9.39 15.25
C ASP A 135 -4.61 -10.58 14.65
N ASP A 136 -4.79 -11.67 15.42
CA ASP A 136 -5.56 -12.84 14.99
C ASP A 136 -7.06 -12.53 14.84
N LEU A 137 -7.65 -11.77 15.77
CA LEU A 137 -9.05 -11.35 15.65
C LEU A 137 -9.25 -10.43 14.46
N ARG A 138 -8.35 -9.47 14.23
CA ARG A 138 -8.38 -8.60 13.05
C ARG A 138 -8.30 -9.44 11.77
N GLY A 139 -7.34 -10.37 11.74
CA GLY A 139 -7.13 -11.28 10.62
C GLY A 139 -8.35 -12.14 10.34
N TYR A 140 -9.00 -12.67 11.38
CA TYR A 140 -10.25 -13.41 11.25
C TYR A 140 -11.40 -12.51 10.78
N LEU A 141 -11.76 -11.46 11.51
CA LEU A 141 -12.92 -10.60 11.26
C LEU A 141 -12.85 -9.87 9.91
N GLY A 142 -11.66 -9.59 9.38
CA GLY A 142 -11.53 -9.01 8.04
C GLY A 142 -12.17 -9.87 6.95
N TYR A 143 -12.19 -11.20 7.09
CA TYR A 143 -12.81 -12.05 6.07
C TYR A 143 -14.36 -12.06 6.06
N PRO A 144 -15.06 -12.35 7.16
CA PRO A 144 -16.52 -12.33 7.19
C PRO A 144 -17.09 -10.94 6.91
N VAL A 145 -16.38 -9.87 7.30
CA VAL A 145 -16.85 -8.48 7.13
C VAL A 145 -16.73 -7.98 5.69
N TYR A 146 -15.73 -8.46 4.91
CA TYR A 146 -15.44 -7.92 3.59
C TYR A 146 -15.51 -8.93 2.43
N TRP A 147 -15.47 -10.25 2.69
CA TRP A 147 -15.19 -11.22 1.63
C TRP A 147 -16.06 -12.47 1.59
N TRP A 148 -16.51 -13.01 2.73
CA TRP A 148 -17.11 -14.36 2.75
C TRP A 148 -18.62 -14.40 2.57
N PHE A 149 -19.35 -13.45 3.15
CA PHE A 149 -20.81 -13.48 3.20
C PHE A 149 -21.48 -12.60 2.14
N SER A 150 -22.80 -12.47 2.23
CA SER A 150 -23.58 -11.58 1.37
C SER A 150 -23.31 -10.11 1.71
N GLU A 151 -23.67 -9.23 0.76
CA GLU A 151 -23.59 -7.77 0.95
C GLU A 151 -24.38 -7.31 2.17
N THR A 152 -25.56 -7.90 2.43
CA THR A 152 -26.37 -7.62 3.63
C THR A 152 -25.60 -7.95 4.92
N THR A 153 -24.96 -9.12 4.98
CA THR A 153 -24.17 -9.49 6.15
C THR A 153 -22.95 -8.59 6.31
N HIS A 154 -22.25 -8.27 5.21
CA HIS A 154 -21.14 -7.31 5.24
C HIS A 154 -21.59 -5.97 5.81
N ALA A 155 -22.71 -5.43 5.31
CA ALA A 155 -23.28 -4.17 5.79
C ALA A 155 -23.62 -4.25 7.29
N ASN A 156 -24.35 -5.28 7.71
CA ASN A 156 -24.73 -5.47 9.11
C ASN A 156 -23.52 -5.55 10.05
N LEU A 157 -22.44 -6.23 9.64
CA LEU A 157 -21.23 -6.37 10.44
C LEU A 157 -20.38 -5.10 10.45
N GLN A 158 -20.24 -4.42 9.30
CA GLN A 158 -19.53 -3.13 9.24
C GLN A 158 -20.22 -2.11 10.15
N GLU A 159 -21.55 -1.99 10.06
CA GLU A 159 -22.32 -1.11 10.93
C GLU A 159 -22.28 -1.51 12.41
N GLY A 160 -22.26 -2.81 12.69
CA GLY A 160 -22.12 -3.32 14.05
C GLY A 160 -20.76 -2.99 14.67
N LEU A 161 -19.68 -3.04 13.88
CA LEU A 161 -18.31 -2.86 14.37
C LEU A 161 -17.91 -1.39 14.53
N TYR A 162 -18.40 -0.48 13.67
CA TYR A 162 -17.92 0.90 13.57
C TYR A 162 -17.80 1.58 14.95
N GLY A 163 -18.88 1.61 15.73
CA GLY A 163 -18.89 2.26 17.05
C GLY A 163 -17.91 1.62 18.04
N SER A 164 -17.79 0.29 18.05
CA SER A 164 -16.83 -0.39 18.92
C SER A 164 -15.38 -0.04 18.57
N LEU A 165 -15.06 0.08 17.27
CA LEU A 165 -13.70 0.43 16.83
C LEU A 165 -13.31 1.85 17.24
N THR A 166 -14.23 2.82 17.10
CA THR A 166 -13.99 4.19 17.55
C THR A 166 -13.87 4.27 19.07
N ASP A 167 -14.71 3.53 19.82
CA ASP A 167 -14.65 3.44 21.29
C ASP A 167 -13.32 2.83 21.77
N ILE A 168 -12.82 1.80 21.08
CA ILE A 168 -11.50 1.20 21.38
C ILE A 168 -10.40 2.22 21.14
N ILE A 169 -10.37 2.89 19.99
CA ILE A 169 -9.32 3.88 19.69
C ILE A 169 -9.31 4.98 20.75
N ASP A 170 -10.47 5.54 21.08
CA ASP A 170 -10.60 6.59 22.07
C ASP A 170 -10.10 6.12 23.45
N SER A 171 -10.67 5.05 23.98
CA SER A 171 -10.33 4.53 25.31
C SER A 171 -8.89 4.03 25.43
N GLN A 172 -8.36 3.35 24.42
CA GLN A 172 -6.99 2.83 24.45
C GLN A 172 -5.95 3.92 24.24
N SER A 173 -6.29 5.03 23.57
CA SER A 173 -5.43 6.22 23.53
C SER A 173 -5.23 6.81 24.92
N ASP A 174 -6.29 6.87 25.74
CA ASP A 174 -6.18 7.36 27.12
C ASP A 174 -5.40 6.38 28.00
N ALA A 175 -5.68 5.08 27.85
CA ALA A 175 -4.94 4.04 28.55
C ALA A 175 -3.44 4.07 28.20
N TYR A 176 -3.10 4.29 26.94
CA TYR A 176 -1.73 4.45 26.47
C TYR A 176 -1.04 5.63 27.17
N LEU A 177 -1.68 6.81 27.22
CA LEU A 177 -1.11 7.99 27.89
C LEU A 177 -0.94 7.82 29.40
N GLN A 178 -1.78 7.00 30.04
CA GLN A 178 -1.72 6.71 31.48
C GLN A 178 -0.77 5.55 31.84
N SER A 179 -0.36 4.74 30.87
CA SER A 179 0.51 3.58 31.07
C SER A 179 2.00 3.96 31.22
N ASP A 180 2.79 3.03 31.77
CA ASP A 180 4.25 3.05 31.58
C ASP A 180 4.57 2.64 30.13
N ARG A 181 4.49 3.60 29.22
CA ARG A 181 4.58 3.38 27.76
C ARG A 181 5.85 2.65 27.35
N ILE A 182 6.95 2.86 28.06
CA ILE A 182 8.26 2.25 27.76
C ILE A 182 8.20 0.72 27.92
N SER A 183 7.36 0.23 28.83
CA SER A 183 7.15 -1.20 29.07
C SER A 183 6.25 -1.89 28.03
N LEU A 184 5.56 -1.11 27.18
CA LEU A 184 4.67 -1.67 26.17
C LEU A 184 5.49 -2.39 25.09
N THR A 185 4.97 -3.55 24.71
CA THR A 185 5.44 -4.36 23.59
C THR A 185 4.41 -4.33 22.46
N ARG A 186 4.80 -4.80 21.27
CA ARG A 186 3.85 -4.97 20.15
C ARG A 186 2.64 -5.82 20.54
N ASP A 187 2.87 -6.85 21.36
CA ASP A 187 1.81 -7.78 21.78
C ASP A 187 0.92 -7.22 22.91
N SER A 188 1.25 -6.05 23.45
CA SER A 188 0.47 -5.44 24.53
C SER A 188 -0.98 -5.19 24.09
N PRO A 189 -1.99 -5.54 24.90
CA PRO A 189 -3.41 -5.35 24.58
C PRO A 189 -3.76 -3.94 24.08
N ILE A 190 -3.18 -2.90 24.70
CA ILE A 190 -3.37 -1.49 24.31
C ILE A 190 -2.86 -1.26 22.88
N VAL A 191 -1.66 -1.74 22.57
CA VAL A 191 -1.01 -1.53 21.27
C VAL A 191 -1.77 -2.25 20.16
N GLN A 192 -2.04 -3.55 20.33
CA GLN A 192 -2.78 -4.33 19.34
C GLN A 192 -4.17 -3.75 19.10
N SER A 193 -4.94 -3.48 20.16
CA SER A 193 -6.31 -2.99 20.03
C SER A 193 -6.36 -1.64 19.34
N THR A 194 -5.43 -0.74 19.66
CA THR A 194 -5.35 0.59 19.03
C THR A 194 -5.04 0.49 17.55
N ILE A 195 -3.92 -0.16 17.17
CA ILE A 195 -3.51 -0.20 15.76
C ILE A 195 -4.46 -1.02 14.89
N ASN A 196 -5.00 -2.12 15.40
CA ASN A 196 -5.92 -2.95 14.63
C ASN A 196 -7.26 -2.26 14.43
N SER A 197 -7.74 -1.48 15.40
CA SER A 197 -8.94 -0.67 15.21
C SER A 197 -8.74 0.43 14.17
N HIS A 198 -7.61 1.15 14.21
CA HIS A 198 -7.29 2.12 13.16
C HIS A 198 -7.22 1.47 11.76
N ARG A 199 -6.53 0.34 11.64
CA ARG A 199 -6.42 -0.41 10.38
C ARG A 199 -7.79 -0.89 9.89
N PHE A 200 -8.62 -1.39 10.78
CA PHE A 200 -9.95 -1.90 10.41
C PHE A 200 -10.89 -0.77 9.95
N LEU A 201 -10.79 0.43 10.53
CA LEU A 201 -11.48 1.62 10.01
C LEU A 201 -10.98 2.02 8.61
N ASN A 202 -9.68 1.87 8.31
CA ASN A 202 -9.17 2.06 6.94
C ASN A 202 -9.78 1.04 5.96
N ASP A 203 -9.89 -0.24 6.38
CA ASP A 203 -10.53 -1.28 5.59
C ASP A 203 -12.02 -0.93 5.32
N MET A 204 -12.75 -0.34 6.28
CA MET A 204 -14.14 0.12 6.08
C MET A 204 -14.26 1.20 5.00
N VAL A 205 -13.28 2.11 4.91
CA VAL A 205 -13.23 3.14 3.85
C VAL A 205 -12.95 2.50 2.48
N ARG A 206 -12.06 1.52 2.43
CA ARG A 206 -11.57 0.94 1.16
C ARG A 206 -12.46 -0.17 0.60
N LEU A 207 -13.13 -0.92 1.47
CA LEU A 207 -13.85 -2.16 1.17
C LEU A 207 -15.31 -2.10 1.64
N GLN A 208 -15.89 -0.91 1.57
CA GLN A 208 -17.24 -0.64 2.04
C GLN A 208 -18.29 -1.56 1.39
N ALA A 209 -19.19 -2.09 2.22
CA ALA A 209 -20.33 -2.85 1.75
C ALA A 209 -21.38 -1.91 1.10
N PRO A 210 -22.11 -2.36 0.06
CA PRO A 210 -23.18 -1.55 -0.54
C PRO A 210 -24.21 -1.10 0.50
N GLY A 211 -24.52 0.21 0.50
CA GLY A 211 -25.51 0.81 1.40
C GLY A 211 -24.97 1.26 2.76
N VAL A 212 -23.72 0.93 3.09
CA VAL A 212 -23.00 1.53 4.21
C VAL A 212 -22.35 2.83 3.75
N ASP A 213 -22.34 3.87 4.59
CA ASP A 213 -21.65 5.15 4.34
C ASP A 213 -21.06 5.66 5.67
N TYR A 214 -19.77 5.41 5.89
CA TYR A 214 -19.03 5.80 7.10
C TYR A 214 -17.90 6.79 6.80
N GLN A 215 -17.72 7.19 5.54
CA GLN A 215 -16.62 8.04 5.12
C GLN A 215 -16.62 9.36 5.91
N GLN A 216 -17.77 10.02 5.98
CA GLN A 216 -17.93 11.27 6.71
C GLN A 216 -17.72 11.07 8.22
N ASP A 217 -18.34 10.04 8.80
CA ASP A 217 -18.23 9.75 10.23
C ASP A 217 -16.78 9.40 10.64
N ILE A 218 -16.04 8.68 9.80
CA ILE A 218 -14.63 8.35 10.01
C ILE A 218 -13.76 9.61 9.90
N PHE A 219 -14.05 10.49 8.93
CA PHE A 219 -13.36 11.77 8.78
C PHE A 219 -13.54 12.65 10.02
N GLU A 220 -14.78 12.84 10.46
CA GLU A 220 -15.13 13.63 11.65
C GLU A 220 -14.55 13.04 12.94
N PHE A 221 -14.53 11.71 13.04
CA PHE A 221 -13.87 11.01 14.15
C PHE A 221 -12.38 11.38 14.21
N TYR A 222 -11.64 11.28 13.10
CA TYR A 222 -10.22 11.61 13.10
C TYR A 222 -9.94 13.10 13.29
N GLU A 223 -10.78 13.98 12.73
CA GLU A 223 -10.74 15.42 13.04
C GLU A 223 -10.84 15.66 14.56
N THR A 224 -11.77 14.98 15.23
CA THR A 224 -11.98 15.07 16.68
C THR A 224 -10.76 14.53 17.44
N MET A 225 -10.26 13.34 17.09
CA MET A 225 -9.09 12.73 17.74
C MET A 225 -7.84 13.61 17.67
N ILE A 226 -7.61 14.28 16.53
CA ILE A 226 -6.48 15.20 16.34
C ILE A 226 -6.61 16.43 17.24
N LYS A 227 -7.82 16.98 17.39
CA LYS A 227 -8.10 18.16 18.23
C LYS A 227 -8.04 17.82 19.72
N GLU A 228 -8.60 16.70 20.13
CA GLU A 228 -8.77 16.35 21.56
C GLU A 228 -7.56 15.61 22.14
N LYS A 229 -6.83 14.83 21.32
CA LYS A 229 -5.64 14.07 21.76
C LYS A 229 -4.40 14.42 20.93
N PRO A 230 -4.01 15.72 20.84
CA PRO A 230 -2.90 16.16 20.00
C PRO A 230 -1.54 15.58 20.44
N ALA A 231 -1.41 15.14 21.70
CA ALA A 231 -0.21 14.48 22.20
C ALA A 231 0.12 13.20 21.41
N ILE A 232 -0.89 12.46 20.92
CA ILE A 232 -0.68 11.31 20.04
C ILE A 232 -0.89 11.71 18.59
N TYR A 233 -2.02 12.34 18.26
CA TYR A 233 -2.48 12.49 16.87
C TYR A 233 -2.19 13.85 16.23
N GLY A 234 -1.62 14.81 16.96
CA GLY A 234 -1.27 16.12 16.44
C GLY A 234 -0.09 16.09 15.47
N THR A 235 0.42 17.27 15.09
CA THR A 235 1.57 17.41 14.17
C THR A 235 2.85 17.91 14.85
N THR A 236 2.81 18.18 16.16
CA THR A 236 4.01 18.48 16.97
C THR A 236 4.94 17.27 16.97
N PRO A 237 6.27 17.46 16.77
CA PRO A 237 7.22 16.35 16.77
C PRO A 237 7.09 15.48 18.02
N LEU A 238 7.01 14.16 17.84
CA LEU A 238 7.04 13.17 18.91
C LEU A 238 8.48 12.76 19.23
N ASP A 239 8.79 12.69 20.51
CA ASP A 239 9.89 11.88 21.00
C ASP A 239 9.46 10.41 20.97
N VAL A 240 10.02 9.64 20.04
CA VAL A 240 9.64 8.24 19.82
C VAL A 240 10.16 7.29 20.89
N ASP A 241 11.13 7.74 21.70
CA ASP A 241 11.63 6.97 22.85
C ASP A 241 10.71 7.16 24.06
N GLU A 242 10.16 8.37 24.26
CA GLU A 242 9.16 8.65 25.32
C GLU A 242 7.75 8.13 24.95
N TYR A 243 7.43 8.10 23.64
CA TYR A 243 6.14 7.68 23.11
C TYR A 243 6.29 6.54 22.08
N PRO A 244 6.75 5.34 22.48
CA PRO A 244 6.86 4.21 21.58
C PRO A 244 5.49 3.86 20.99
N PHE A 245 5.44 3.52 19.69
CA PHE A 245 4.21 3.26 18.91
C PHE A 245 3.31 4.47 18.60
N ALA A 246 3.39 5.58 19.33
CA ALA A 246 2.51 6.75 19.08
C ALA A 246 2.71 7.33 17.67
N GLY A 247 3.94 7.32 17.17
CA GLY A 247 4.24 7.72 15.79
C GLY A 247 3.50 6.87 14.75
N ALA A 248 3.39 5.55 14.99
CA ALA A 248 2.66 4.64 14.12
C ALA A 248 1.12 4.84 14.23
N PHE A 249 0.58 5.06 15.44
CA PHE A 249 -0.84 5.39 15.62
C PHE A 249 -1.19 6.69 14.90
N ARG A 250 -0.36 7.72 15.06
CA ARG A 250 -0.50 9.00 14.36
C ARG A 250 -0.49 8.82 12.85
N ALA A 251 0.49 8.10 12.32
CA ALA A 251 0.61 7.90 10.88
C ALA A 251 -0.61 7.19 10.29
N GLN A 252 -1.07 6.12 10.93
CA GLN A 252 -2.29 5.42 10.50
C GLN A 252 -3.54 6.30 10.61
N ALA A 253 -3.69 7.09 11.67
CA ALA A 253 -4.82 8.01 11.83
C ALA A 253 -4.82 9.10 10.75
N HIS A 254 -3.66 9.66 10.41
CA HIS A 254 -3.51 10.66 9.34
C HIS A 254 -3.83 10.08 7.97
N MET A 255 -3.41 8.83 7.69
CA MET A 255 -3.82 8.12 6.47
C MET A 255 -5.33 7.93 6.42
N ASN A 256 -5.94 7.51 7.52
CA ASN A 256 -7.39 7.32 7.57
C ASN A 256 -8.16 8.61 7.34
N LEU A 257 -7.70 9.74 7.89
CA LEU A 257 -8.29 11.06 7.63
C LEU A 257 -8.27 11.40 6.14
N VAL A 258 -7.14 11.17 5.46
CA VAL A 258 -6.97 11.48 4.02
C VAL A 258 -7.75 10.51 3.14
N ASP A 259 -7.79 9.23 3.50
CA ASP A 259 -8.44 8.19 2.72
C ASP A 259 -9.97 8.24 2.83
N ALA A 260 -10.49 8.76 3.96
CA ALA A 260 -11.91 8.73 4.29
C ALA A 260 -12.78 9.43 3.23
N LEU A 261 -12.35 10.58 2.71
CA LEU A 261 -13.11 11.38 1.74
C LEU A 261 -12.36 11.56 0.42
N ASP A 262 -13.12 11.79 -0.65
CA ASP A 262 -12.52 12.22 -1.92
C ASP A 262 -11.89 13.61 -1.76
N LEU A 263 -10.61 13.73 -2.17
CA LEU A 263 -9.79 14.93 -2.00
C LEU A 263 -10.15 16.04 -3.00
N THR A 264 -11.37 16.56 -2.90
CA THR A 264 -11.81 17.83 -3.51
C THR A 264 -11.08 19.02 -2.87
N ASP A 265 -11.04 20.18 -3.54
CA ASP A 265 -10.36 21.36 -3.00
C ASP A 265 -10.87 21.77 -1.60
N PRO A 266 -12.20 21.77 -1.32
CA PRO A 266 -12.69 22.02 0.04
C PRO A 266 -12.20 21.02 1.08
N VAL A 267 -12.20 19.72 0.78
CA VAL A 267 -11.71 18.67 1.69
C VAL A 267 -10.21 18.83 1.94
N ARG A 268 -9.42 19.15 0.90
CA ARG A 268 -7.99 19.45 1.08
C ARG A 268 -7.76 20.65 1.99
N GLY A 269 -8.56 21.70 1.83
CA GLY A 269 -8.54 22.87 2.71
C GLY A 269 -8.80 22.50 4.18
N GLN A 270 -9.83 21.68 4.43
CA GLN A 270 -10.15 21.20 5.77
C GLN A 270 -9.01 20.38 6.38
N ILE A 271 -8.42 19.43 5.65
CA ILE A 271 -7.31 18.61 6.16
C ILE A 271 -6.07 19.48 6.46
N VAL A 272 -5.78 20.47 5.62
CA VAL A 272 -4.70 21.46 5.88
C VAL A 272 -4.94 22.17 7.20
N ASP A 273 -6.17 22.62 7.46
CA ASP A 273 -6.52 23.32 8.69
C ASP A 273 -6.48 22.39 9.92
N ILE A 274 -6.99 21.15 9.78
CA ILE A 274 -7.00 20.14 10.85
C ILE A 274 -5.59 19.77 11.29
N LEU A 275 -4.69 19.54 10.33
CA LEU A 275 -3.31 19.13 10.60
C LEU A 275 -2.37 20.33 10.82
N GLY A 276 -2.82 21.55 10.55
CA GLY A 276 -2.00 22.76 10.60
C GLY A 276 -0.81 22.68 9.62
N LEU A 277 -1.05 22.16 8.41
CA LEU A 277 0.01 22.04 7.41
C LEU A 277 0.47 23.43 6.97
N THR A 278 1.79 23.62 6.88
CA THR A 278 2.41 24.88 6.45
C THR A 278 3.58 24.62 5.50
N GLY A 279 4.02 25.67 4.79
CA GLY A 279 5.15 25.61 3.87
C GLY A 279 5.00 24.52 2.80
N ILE A 280 6.11 23.87 2.44
CA ILE A 280 6.16 22.89 1.35
C ILE A 280 5.20 21.71 1.58
N LYS A 281 4.97 21.28 2.82
CA LYS A 281 4.00 20.20 3.09
C LYS A 281 2.57 20.61 2.74
N GLN A 282 2.21 21.87 2.99
CA GLN A 282 0.92 22.41 2.59
C GLN A 282 0.79 22.45 1.06
N ASP A 283 1.84 22.91 0.37
CA ASP A 283 1.84 23.03 -1.08
C ASP A 283 1.74 21.65 -1.74
N ILE A 284 2.56 20.68 -1.29
CA ILE A 284 2.48 19.29 -1.75
C ILE A 284 1.06 18.74 -1.57
N PHE A 285 0.46 18.94 -0.40
CA PHE A 285 -0.87 18.39 -0.14
C PHE A 285 -1.97 19.09 -0.95
N LYS A 286 -1.95 20.42 -1.08
CA LYS A 286 -2.96 21.17 -1.86
C LYS A 286 -2.89 20.84 -3.34
N ASP A 287 -1.68 20.84 -3.90
CA ASP A 287 -1.48 20.69 -5.34
C ASP A 287 -1.59 19.22 -5.77
N TYR A 288 -1.07 18.30 -4.96
CA TYR A 288 -0.99 16.87 -5.31
C TYR A 288 -2.00 15.98 -4.58
N GLY A 289 -2.52 16.40 -3.43
CA GLY A 289 -3.34 15.53 -2.58
C GLY A 289 -2.50 14.47 -1.85
N VAL A 290 -1.20 14.68 -1.72
CA VAL A 290 -0.25 13.75 -1.11
C VAL A 290 0.12 14.25 0.29
N LEU A 291 -0.24 13.51 1.33
CA LEU A 291 0.13 13.87 2.70
C LEU A 291 1.51 13.31 3.05
N VAL A 292 2.47 14.19 3.40
CA VAL A 292 3.78 13.77 3.91
C VAL A 292 3.70 13.60 5.43
N ILE A 293 3.83 12.36 5.88
CA ILE A 293 3.76 11.97 7.29
C ILE A 293 5.15 11.51 7.71
N ASP A 294 5.85 12.35 8.49
CA ASP A 294 7.28 12.19 8.76
C ASP A 294 7.65 12.58 10.20
N ASN A 295 6.67 12.82 11.07
CA ASN A 295 6.90 13.32 12.43
C ASN A 295 7.78 14.61 12.46
N GLN A 296 7.69 15.45 11.43
CA GLN A 296 8.53 16.64 11.23
C GLN A 296 10.03 16.36 11.11
N GLY A 297 10.41 15.14 10.72
CA GLY A 297 11.81 14.76 10.58
C GLY A 297 12.46 15.19 9.25
N LEU A 298 11.67 15.39 8.18
CA LEU A 298 12.20 15.83 6.88
C LEU A 298 12.53 17.32 6.89
N ASP A 299 13.68 17.67 6.33
CA ASP A 299 14.08 19.05 6.08
C ASP A 299 13.53 19.60 4.75
N GLU A 300 13.78 20.90 4.51
CA GLU A 300 13.29 21.59 3.32
C GLU A 300 13.81 20.97 2.03
N SER A 301 15.09 20.57 1.97
CA SER A 301 15.68 19.93 0.78
C SER A 301 15.00 18.59 0.47
N GLN A 302 14.72 17.77 1.48
CA GLN A 302 13.99 16.52 1.29
C GLN A 302 12.56 16.74 0.79
N LEU A 303 11.86 17.75 1.30
CA LEU A 303 10.52 18.10 0.85
C LEU A 303 10.52 18.66 -0.60
N GLN A 304 11.53 19.45 -0.97
CA GLN A 304 11.70 19.94 -2.34
C GLN A 304 11.94 18.80 -3.35
N VAL A 305 12.66 17.75 -2.96
CA VAL A 305 12.84 16.54 -3.79
C VAL A 305 11.50 15.85 -4.04
N ILE A 306 10.71 15.63 -2.99
CA ILE A 306 9.37 15.04 -3.11
C ILE A 306 8.50 15.87 -4.05
N GLN A 307 8.46 17.19 -3.83
CA GLN A 307 7.71 18.11 -4.68
C GLN A 307 8.19 18.06 -6.14
N SER A 308 9.50 18.09 -6.39
CA SER A 308 10.06 18.05 -7.75
C SER A 308 9.68 16.78 -8.51
N ILE A 309 9.63 15.63 -7.83
CA ILE A 309 9.20 14.37 -8.45
C ILE A 309 7.72 14.44 -8.82
N LEU A 310 6.88 14.97 -7.93
CA LEU A 310 5.44 15.16 -8.17
C LEU A 310 5.17 16.17 -9.30
N ASP A 311 5.88 17.31 -9.32
CA ASP A 311 5.81 18.35 -10.36
C ASP A 311 6.19 17.77 -11.74
N SER A 312 7.21 16.91 -11.76
CA SER A 312 7.77 16.36 -13.00
C SER A 312 6.98 15.18 -13.57
N THR A 313 6.01 14.63 -12.83
CA THR A 313 5.19 13.50 -13.28
C THR A 313 3.73 13.91 -13.46
N PRO A 314 3.12 13.66 -14.63
CA PRO A 314 1.71 13.92 -14.86
C PRO A 314 0.80 13.23 -13.84
N LYS A 315 -0.16 13.98 -13.28
CA LYS A 315 -1.01 13.53 -12.16
C LYS A 315 -1.89 12.34 -12.49
N GLU A 316 -2.25 12.13 -13.75
CA GLU A 316 -3.01 10.96 -14.19
C GLU A 316 -2.23 9.65 -14.15
N MET A 317 -0.90 9.69 -14.00
CA MET A 317 -0.06 8.50 -13.97
C MET A 317 0.02 7.85 -12.59
N TYR A 318 -0.47 8.50 -11.54
CA TYR A 318 -0.41 7.97 -10.19
C TYR A 318 -1.67 8.32 -9.40
N ASN A 319 -1.99 7.49 -8.43
CA ASN A 319 -2.93 7.82 -7.37
C ASN A 319 -2.16 7.63 -6.06
N LEU A 320 -1.44 8.66 -5.61
CA LEU A 320 -0.68 8.66 -4.37
C LEU A 320 -1.39 9.57 -3.37
N THR A 321 -1.58 9.10 -2.14
CA THR A 321 -2.34 9.78 -1.08
C THR A 321 -1.46 10.11 0.12
N SER A 322 -0.41 9.34 0.37
CA SER A 322 0.49 9.57 1.50
C SER A 322 1.91 9.09 1.26
N ILE A 323 2.89 9.80 1.81
CA ILE A 323 4.29 9.37 1.90
C ILE A 323 4.65 9.29 3.39
N THR A 324 5.18 8.14 3.84
CA THR A 324 5.66 7.95 5.21
C THR A 324 7.17 7.85 5.32
N VAL A 325 7.68 8.14 6.52
CA VAL A 325 9.07 7.87 6.91
C VAL A 325 9.09 7.04 8.20
N ASN A 326 9.02 5.71 8.09
CA ASN A 326 8.91 4.78 9.23
C ASN A 326 9.96 5.02 10.33
N GLU A 327 11.18 5.36 9.94
CA GLU A 327 12.30 5.63 10.86
C GLU A 327 11.97 6.76 11.86
N PHE A 328 11.17 7.75 11.45
CA PHE A 328 10.81 8.89 12.29
C PHE A 328 9.64 8.61 13.25
N PHE A 329 9.05 7.41 13.20
CA PHE A 329 7.94 7.01 14.07
C PHE A 329 8.36 6.08 15.22
N GLY A 330 9.66 5.73 15.30
CA GLY A 330 10.11 4.64 16.18
C GLY A 330 9.57 3.28 15.75
N ASN A 331 9.13 3.16 14.49
CA ASN A 331 8.47 2.00 13.92
C ASN A 331 9.51 0.99 13.39
N THR A 332 10.41 0.53 14.26
CA THR A 332 11.56 -0.30 13.89
C THR A 332 11.60 -1.60 14.70
N ASN A 333 12.25 -2.63 14.17
CA ASN A 333 12.50 -3.91 14.84
C ASN A 333 11.23 -4.58 15.41
N ASP A 334 11.26 -4.94 16.69
CA ASP A 334 10.18 -5.56 17.46
C ASP A 334 8.98 -4.62 17.67
N LYS A 335 9.14 -3.32 17.40
CA LYS A 335 8.09 -2.31 17.47
C LYS A 335 7.43 -2.02 16.12
N ASN A 336 7.79 -2.76 15.07
CA ASN A 336 7.22 -2.56 13.73
C ASN A 336 5.71 -2.87 13.69
N LEU A 337 4.95 -1.86 13.28
CA LEU A 337 3.54 -1.87 12.95
C LEU A 337 3.37 -1.46 11.48
N TRP A 338 2.81 -2.37 10.70
CA TRP A 338 2.37 -2.13 9.32
C TRP A 338 1.27 -1.06 9.20
N PHE A 339 1.18 -0.40 8.05
CA PHE A 339 0.10 0.53 7.76
C PHE A 339 -0.85 0.00 6.70
N LEU A 340 -2.08 0.49 6.73
CA LEU A 340 -3.05 0.36 5.65
C LEU A 340 -3.38 1.74 5.11
N ASN A 341 -3.43 1.85 3.80
CA ASN A 341 -3.81 3.09 3.13
C ASN A 341 -4.42 2.75 1.77
N LYS A 342 -5.17 3.69 1.20
CA LYS A 342 -5.72 3.57 -0.15
C LYS A 342 -4.59 3.47 -1.18
N ALA A 343 -3.60 4.36 -1.06
CA ALA A 343 -2.44 4.36 -1.93
C ALA A 343 -1.28 5.21 -1.39
N GLY A 344 -0.43 4.64 -0.56
CA GLY A 344 0.74 5.29 0.03
C GLY A 344 2.03 4.55 -0.27
N VAL A 345 3.15 5.22 0.01
CA VAL A 345 4.50 4.65 -0.06
C VAL A 345 5.30 5.02 1.18
N ASN A 346 6.33 4.25 1.49
CA ASN A 346 7.26 4.56 2.58
C ASN A 346 8.65 4.84 2.02
N ILE A 347 9.27 5.94 2.41
CA ILE A 347 10.64 6.32 2.04
C ILE A 347 11.57 6.29 3.27
N PHE A 348 12.85 6.59 3.06
CA PHE A 348 13.86 6.69 4.12
C PHE A 348 14.05 8.12 4.62
N GLY A 349 14.56 8.26 5.85
CA GLY A 349 14.83 9.54 6.51
C GLY A 349 16.21 10.13 6.22
N ASN A 350 17.02 9.49 5.37
CA ASN A 350 18.35 9.98 4.99
C ASN A 350 18.28 11.40 4.40
N ARG A 351 19.19 12.29 4.83
CA ARG A 351 19.22 13.66 4.32
C ARG A 351 19.72 13.70 2.88
N VAL A 352 19.26 14.70 2.13
CA VAL A 352 19.78 14.98 0.79
C VAL A 352 21.29 15.30 0.89
N GLY A 353 22.08 14.66 0.03
CA GLY A 353 23.53 14.82 -0.06
C GLY A 353 24.34 13.93 0.87
N THR A 354 23.71 13.17 1.78
CA THR A 354 24.46 12.31 2.73
C THR A 354 24.74 10.91 2.21
N ALA A 355 23.89 10.40 1.32
CA ALA A 355 24.06 9.10 0.67
C ALA A 355 24.17 9.30 -0.85
N LYS A 356 25.04 8.52 -1.49
CA LYS A 356 25.20 8.54 -2.95
C LYS A 356 25.05 7.13 -3.49
N GLU A 357 24.22 6.96 -4.52
CA GLU A 357 24.06 5.71 -5.24
C GLU A 357 24.66 5.85 -6.63
N ASN A 358 25.42 4.85 -7.09
CA ASN A 358 25.63 4.64 -8.53
C ASN A 358 24.63 3.60 -9.01
N SER A 359 23.56 4.03 -9.69
CA SER A 359 22.50 3.13 -10.16
C SER A 359 22.91 2.34 -11.41
N PHE A 360 24.11 2.54 -11.94
CA PHE A 360 24.56 1.95 -13.20
C PHE A 360 25.58 0.81 -13.01
N PRO A 361 25.49 -0.25 -13.82
CA PRO A 361 26.48 -1.32 -13.87
C PRO A 361 27.80 -0.84 -14.47
N SER A 362 28.86 -1.65 -14.31
CA SER A 362 30.20 -1.33 -14.81
C SER A 362 30.33 -1.33 -16.34
N ASP A 363 29.28 -1.66 -17.09
CA ASP A 363 29.26 -1.57 -18.56
C ASP A 363 29.38 -0.12 -19.05
N VAL A 364 28.98 0.85 -18.23
CA VAL A 364 29.04 2.29 -18.53
C VAL A 364 29.77 3.03 -17.41
N LEU A 365 30.17 4.28 -17.69
CA LEU A 365 30.79 5.13 -16.66
C LEU A 365 29.83 5.30 -15.48
N PRO A 366 30.31 5.26 -14.22
CA PRO A 366 29.43 5.46 -13.08
C PRO A 366 28.79 6.85 -13.11
N LYS A 367 27.53 6.93 -12.68
CA LYS A 367 26.79 8.18 -12.50
C LYS A 367 26.19 8.16 -11.10
N TYR A 368 26.65 9.07 -10.25
CA TYR A 368 26.19 9.15 -8.86
C TYR A 368 25.01 10.10 -8.72
N THR A 369 24.00 9.66 -7.99
CA THR A 369 22.81 10.42 -7.61
C THR A 369 22.65 10.45 -6.09
N ASP A 370 21.89 11.41 -5.58
CA ASP A 370 21.49 11.44 -4.17
C ASP A 370 20.64 10.21 -3.81
N GLY A 371 20.97 9.57 -2.69
CA GLY A 371 20.34 8.33 -2.24
C GLY A 371 18.91 8.52 -1.70
N PHE A 372 18.60 9.65 -1.07
CA PHE A 372 17.22 9.93 -0.66
C PHE A 372 16.34 10.11 -1.89
N SER A 373 16.79 10.95 -2.82
CA SER A 373 16.04 11.32 -4.01
C SER A 373 15.73 10.13 -4.91
N ILE A 374 16.68 9.19 -5.05
CA ILE A 374 16.46 8.01 -5.88
C ILE A 374 15.51 6.99 -5.23
N VAL A 375 15.46 6.92 -3.90
CA VAL A 375 14.46 6.11 -3.18
C VAL A 375 13.07 6.72 -3.33
N VAL A 376 12.93 8.05 -3.24
CA VAL A 376 11.63 8.69 -3.52
C VAL A 376 11.16 8.37 -4.93
N ALA A 377 12.05 8.46 -5.93
CA ALA A 377 11.71 8.12 -7.32
C ALA A 377 11.32 6.63 -7.47
N HIS A 378 12.03 5.74 -6.79
CA HIS A 378 11.76 4.30 -6.78
C HIS A 378 10.35 4.00 -6.25
N GLU A 379 10.07 4.44 -5.03
CA GLU A 379 8.80 4.20 -4.34
C GLU A 379 7.63 4.84 -5.09
N PHE A 380 7.82 6.05 -5.59
CA PHE A 380 6.83 6.72 -6.43
C PHE A 380 6.52 5.93 -7.71
N ASN A 381 7.51 5.29 -8.33
CA ASN A 381 7.29 4.49 -9.54
C ASN A 381 6.59 3.15 -9.26
N HIS A 382 6.54 2.65 -8.02
CA HIS A 382 5.57 1.59 -7.68
C HIS A 382 4.12 2.07 -7.86
N ARG A 383 3.82 3.34 -7.57
CA ARG A 383 2.48 3.91 -7.83
C ARG A 383 2.22 4.09 -9.31
N VAL A 384 3.19 4.58 -10.08
CA VAL A 384 3.05 4.66 -11.55
C VAL A 384 2.77 3.29 -12.15
N ASN A 385 3.51 2.26 -11.70
CA ASN A 385 3.25 0.90 -12.14
C ASN A 385 1.82 0.43 -11.77
N SER A 386 1.42 0.56 -10.50
CA SER A 386 0.12 0.08 -10.03
C SER A 386 -1.07 0.85 -10.61
N ASP A 387 -0.94 2.16 -10.82
CA ASP A 387 -2.07 3.03 -11.15
C ASP A 387 -2.23 3.32 -12.63
N TYR A 388 -1.13 3.27 -13.38
CA TYR A 388 -1.14 3.59 -14.81
C TYR A 388 -0.84 2.36 -15.66
N ILE A 389 0.24 1.64 -15.37
CA ILE A 389 0.65 0.48 -16.19
C ILE A 389 -0.30 -0.69 -15.98
N GLU A 390 -0.53 -1.12 -14.73
CA GLU A 390 -1.36 -2.29 -14.44
C GLU A 390 -2.85 -2.08 -14.82
N LYS A 391 -3.30 -0.83 -14.95
CA LYS A 391 -4.65 -0.49 -15.43
C LYS A 391 -4.74 -0.34 -16.96
N ASN A 392 -3.62 -0.35 -17.67
CA ASN A 392 -3.55 -0.31 -19.13
C ASN A 392 -3.13 -1.68 -19.67
N ASP A 393 -4.05 -2.38 -20.34
CA ASP A 393 -3.82 -3.74 -20.83
C ASP A 393 -2.57 -3.85 -21.73
N THR A 394 -2.36 -2.89 -22.64
CA THR A 394 -1.21 -2.91 -23.56
C THR A 394 0.11 -2.74 -22.81
N LEU A 395 0.20 -1.78 -21.88
CA LEU A 395 1.43 -1.53 -21.11
C LEU A 395 1.72 -2.70 -20.15
N ARG A 396 0.70 -3.21 -19.46
CA ARG A 396 0.82 -4.37 -18.57
C ARG A 396 1.30 -5.63 -19.30
N GLU A 397 0.73 -5.93 -20.47
CA GLU A 397 1.17 -7.10 -21.26
C GLU A 397 2.57 -6.89 -21.85
N ARG A 398 2.94 -5.64 -22.21
CA ARG A 398 4.32 -5.32 -22.62
C ARG A 398 5.30 -5.57 -21.47
N GLN A 399 5.02 -5.12 -20.26
CA GLN A 399 5.86 -5.37 -19.07
C GLN A 399 6.04 -6.87 -18.79
N LYS A 400 4.96 -7.65 -18.80
CA LYS A 400 5.03 -9.12 -18.65
C LYS A 400 5.88 -9.78 -19.73
N THR A 401 5.77 -9.30 -20.96
CA THR A 401 6.55 -9.80 -22.10
C THR A 401 8.04 -9.53 -21.89
N LEU A 402 8.41 -8.32 -21.48
CA LEU A 402 9.80 -7.94 -21.20
C LEU A 402 10.39 -8.78 -20.05
N LEU A 403 9.65 -8.94 -18.96
CA LEU A 403 10.04 -9.79 -17.83
C LEU A 403 10.29 -11.24 -18.28
N LYS A 404 9.37 -11.80 -19.08
CA LYS A 404 9.50 -13.16 -19.60
C LYS A 404 10.70 -13.32 -20.54
N GLN A 405 10.96 -12.33 -21.40
CA GLN A 405 12.07 -12.33 -22.35
C GLN A 405 13.43 -12.20 -21.64
N ALA A 406 13.51 -11.35 -20.63
CA ALA A 406 14.74 -11.18 -19.84
C ALA A 406 15.09 -12.44 -19.03
N GLY A 407 14.09 -13.17 -18.54
CA GLY A 407 14.27 -14.43 -17.82
C GLY A 407 15.03 -14.24 -16.50
N THR A 408 15.81 -15.23 -16.08
CA THR A 408 16.55 -15.16 -14.81
C THR A 408 17.91 -14.47 -14.90
N ASN A 409 18.46 -14.27 -16.11
CA ASN A 409 19.78 -13.69 -16.27
C ASN A 409 19.75 -12.17 -15.98
N LYS A 410 20.43 -11.75 -14.91
CA LYS A 410 20.48 -10.34 -14.48
C LYS A 410 21.01 -9.39 -15.56
N GLU A 411 21.88 -9.86 -16.45
CA GLU A 411 22.47 -9.04 -17.51
C GLU A 411 21.46 -8.61 -18.59
N ASN A 412 20.30 -9.26 -18.64
CA ASN A 412 19.18 -8.87 -19.50
C ASN A 412 18.32 -7.73 -18.91
N TYR A 413 18.65 -7.23 -17.72
CA TYR A 413 17.95 -6.13 -17.07
C TYR A 413 18.80 -4.88 -17.03
N LEU A 414 18.23 -3.70 -17.32
CA LEU A 414 18.96 -2.43 -17.18
C LEU A 414 19.65 -2.33 -15.81
N ARG A 415 18.94 -2.67 -14.74
CA ARG A 415 19.52 -2.74 -13.38
C ARG A 415 19.99 -4.16 -13.05
N SER A 416 21.18 -4.52 -13.51
CA SER A 416 21.75 -5.86 -13.36
C SER A 416 22.61 -6.07 -12.11
N MET A 417 22.55 -5.15 -11.14
CA MET A 417 23.39 -5.23 -9.92
C MET A 417 22.81 -6.14 -8.84
N PHE A 418 21.67 -6.77 -9.11
CA PHE A 418 21.03 -7.78 -8.27
C PHE A 418 21.49 -9.20 -8.66
N ASP A 419 21.04 -10.20 -7.90
CA ASP A 419 21.28 -11.61 -8.24
C ASP A 419 20.38 -12.08 -9.40
N ASP A 420 20.79 -13.17 -10.05
CA ASP A 420 19.98 -13.84 -11.06
C ASP A 420 18.62 -14.26 -10.47
N GLY A 421 17.55 -14.04 -11.24
CA GLY A 421 16.19 -14.37 -10.83
C GLY A 421 15.48 -13.31 -9.99
N PHE A 422 16.16 -12.27 -9.49
CA PHE A 422 15.56 -11.26 -8.62
C PHE A 422 14.21 -10.72 -9.13
N PHE A 423 14.15 -10.25 -10.38
CA PHE A 423 12.92 -9.70 -10.97
C PHE A 423 11.88 -10.77 -11.37
N GLN A 424 12.26 -12.04 -11.44
CA GLN A 424 11.30 -13.13 -11.63
C GLN A 424 10.60 -13.47 -10.31
N ASP A 425 11.35 -13.40 -9.21
CA ASP A 425 10.84 -13.66 -7.86
C ASP A 425 10.09 -12.45 -7.29
N ALA A 426 10.48 -11.24 -7.68
CA ALA A 426 9.90 -9.97 -7.26
C ALA A 426 9.52 -9.08 -8.48
N PRO A 427 8.53 -9.48 -9.30
CA PRO A 427 8.19 -8.75 -10.53
C PRO A 427 7.65 -7.34 -10.30
N GLN A 428 7.14 -7.03 -9.11
CA GLN A 428 6.73 -5.67 -8.73
C GLN A 428 7.91 -4.70 -8.65
N GLU A 429 9.13 -5.20 -8.44
CA GLU A 429 10.35 -4.40 -8.38
C GLU A 429 10.86 -3.99 -9.74
N PHE A 430 10.41 -4.64 -10.81
CA PHE A 430 10.98 -4.45 -12.14
C PHE A 430 10.91 -3.00 -12.63
N PHE A 431 9.72 -2.41 -12.61
CA PHE A 431 9.53 -1.04 -13.09
C PHE A 431 10.16 0.00 -12.13
N ALA A 432 9.91 -0.15 -10.83
CA ALA A 432 10.44 0.74 -9.79
C ALA A 432 11.99 0.72 -9.76
N SER A 433 12.59 -0.46 -9.87
CA SER A 433 14.05 -0.59 -9.86
C SER A 433 14.72 0.03 -11.08
N ILE A 434 14.13 -0.11 -12.28
CA ILE A 434 14.64 0.54 -13.50
C ILE A 434 14.50 2.05 -13.41
N SER A 435 13.48 2.55 -12.69
CA SER A 435 13.30 3.98 -12.48
C SER A 435 14.52 4.64 -11.81
N ASN A 436 15.29 3.92 -10.98
CA ASN A 436 16.52 4.49 -10.40
C ASN A 436 17.52 4.93 -11.48
N GLN A 437 17.71 4.14 -12.53
CA GLN A 437 18.60 4.53 -13.63
C GLN A 437 17.97 5.65 -14.45
N TYR A 438 16.68 5.50 -14.79
CA TYR A 438 15.98 6.45 -15.64
C TYR A 438 15.92 7.85 -15.01
N PHE A 439 15.61 7.95 -13.71
CA PHE A 439 15.57 9.22 -12.97
C PHE A 439 16.96 9.75 -12.63
N SER A 440 17.95 8.88 -12.40
CA SER A 440 19.33 9.33 -12.21
C SER A 440 19.86 10.06 -13.44
N ASP A 441 19.76 9.43 -14.61
CA ASP A 441 20.13 10.03 -15.90
C ASP A 441 19.54 9.21 -17.05
N SER A 442 18.45 9.70 -17.66
CA SER A 442 17.74 8.97 -18.72
C SER A 442 18.60 8.78 -19.98
N GLU A 443 19.41 9.77 -20.34
CA GLU A 443 20.30 9.66 -21.51
C GLU A 443 21.42 8.65 -21.25
N HIS A 444 21.93 8.60 -20.03
CA HIS A 444 22.89 7.58 -19.61
C HIS A 444 22.28 6.18 -19.57
N THR A 445 21.00 6.06 -19.20
CA THR A 445 20.24 4.80 -19.27
C THR A 445 20.07 4.31 -20.71
N LEU A 446 19.78 5.21 -21.65
CA LEU A 446 19.78 4.88 -23.09
C LEU A 446 21.16 4.35 -23.52
N ARG A 447 22.24 5.02 -23.11
CA ARG A 447 23.61 4.59 -23.42
C ARG A 447 23.90 3.17 -22.93
N LEU A 448 23.48 2.83 -21.71
CA LEU A 448 23.58 1.47 -21.19
C LEU A 448 22.82 0.46 -22.05
N GLY A 449 21.57 0.78 -22.42
CA GLY A 449 20.77 -0.07 -23.30
C GLY A 449 21.44 -0.30 -24.66
N LEU A 450 22.01 0.75 -25.26
CA LEU A 450 22.72 0.68 -26.54
C LEU A 450 24.02 -0.13 -26.45
N GLU A 451 24.81 0.06 -25.40
CA GLU A 451 26.07 -0.68 -25.18
C GLU A 451 25.78 -2.18 -25.07
N ARG A 452 24.78 -2.56 -24.28
CA ARG A 452 24.37 -3.96 -24.14
C ARG A 452 23.76 -4.54 -25.41
N PHE A 453 23.00 -3.75 -26.15
CA PHE A 453 22.49 -4.16 -27.46
C PHE A 453 23.64 -4.53 -28.41
N ASN A 454 24.72 -3.74 -28.44
CA ASN A 454 25.91 -4.02 -29.25
C ASN A 454 26.65 -5.30 -28.80
N GLN A 455 26.49 -5.71 -27.55
CA GLN A 455 27.02 -6.96 -27.00
C GLN A 455 26.07 -8.16 -27.20
N GLY A 456 24.95 -7.98 -27.91
CA GLY A 456 23.96 -9.02 -28.16
C GLY A 456 22.91 -9.21 -27.03
N LYS A 457 22.94 -8.38 -25.99
CA LYS A 457 21.94 -8.35 -24.91
C LYS A 457 20.86 -7.32 -25.29
N VAL A 458 19.79 -7.76 -25.95
CA VAL A 458 18.80 -6.85 -26.55
C VAL A 458 17.78 -6.27 -25.57
N GLU A 459 17.46 -7.00 -24.50
CA GLU A 459 16.36 -6.64 -23.60
C GLU A 459 16.52 -5.33 -22.83
N PRO A 460 17.72 -4.91 -22.38
CA PRO A 460 17.90 -3.62 -21.72
C PRO A 460 17.45 -2.42 -22.57
N LEU A 461 17.68 -2.45 -23.90
CA LEU A 461 17.19 -1.38 -24.78
C LEU A 461 15.67 -1.40 -24.92
N ASN A 462 15.05 -2.58 -24.99
CA ASN A 462 13.61 -2.73 -25.01
C ASN A 462 12.95 -2.21 -23.72
N GLN A 463 13.60 -2.43 -22.57
CA GLN A 463 13.17 -1.90 -21.27
C GLN A 463 13.23 -0.37 -21.23
N PHE A 464 14.32 0.22 -21.74
CA PHE A 464 14.45 1.66 -21.84
C PHE A 464 13.33 2.28 -22.69
N LEU A 465 13.06 1.71 -23.86
CA LEU A 465 11.98 2.18 -24.74
C LEU A 465 10.60 2.01 -24.09
N SER A 466 10.38 0.94 -23.34
CA SER A 466 9.12 0.77 -22.59
C SER A 466 8.93 1.85 -21.53
N PHE A 467 9.99 2.25 -20.83
CA PHE A 467 9.93 3.32 -19.83
C PHE A 467 9.65 4.67 -20.49
N ALA A 468 10.34 4.97 -21.60
CA ALA A 468 10.09 6.15 -22.41
C ALA A 468 8.64 6.19 -22.96
N ASP A 469 8.09 5.04 -23.35
CA ASP A 469 6.71 4.93 -23.83
C ASP A 469 5.70 5.23 -22.72
N VAL A 470 5.90 4.68 -21.52
CA VAL A 470 5.08 4.98 -20.33
C VAL A 470 5.02 6.49 -20.07
N TYR A 471 6.19 7.16 -20.01
CA TYR A 471 6.25 8.60 -19.71
C TYR A 471 5.88 9.52 -20.88
N SER A 472 5.80 8.98 -22.09
CA SER A 472 5.25 9.73 -23.23
C SER A 472 3.71 9.80 -23.21
N ARG A 473 3.05 8.88 -22.50
CA ARG A 473 1.58 8.74 -22.46
C ARG A 473 0.94 8.64 -23.85
N GLY A 474 1.63 8.03 -24.81
CA GLY A 474 1.19 7.95 -26.22
C GLY A 474 1.39 9.24 -27.03
N GLY A 475 2.03 10.26 -26.45
CA GLY A 475 2.34 11.52 -27.13
C GLY A 475 3.50 11.42 -28.13
N SER A 476 3.92 12.59 -28.65
CA SER A 476 5.09 12.74 -29.54
C SER A 476 6.36 13.18 -28.83
N SER A 477 6.36 13.21 -27.49
CA SER A 477 7.52 13.44 -26.65
C SER A 477 7.50 12.53 -25.44
N THR A 478 8.65 12.31 -24.83
CA THR A 478 8.83 11.64 -23.54
C THR A 478 9.66 12.52 -22.62
N LEU A 479 9.71 12.19 -21.33
CA LEU A 479 10.43 12.95 -20.32
C LEU A 479 11.78 12.31 -20.03
N PHE A 480 12.85 13.08 -20.16
CA PHE A 480 14.19 12.70 -19.71
C PHE A 480 14.51 13.43 -18.42
N TYR A 481 15.03 12.67 -17.45
CA TYR A 481 15.37 13.12 -16.13
C TYR A 481 16.89 13.12 -15.90
N THR A 482 17.33 14.00 -15.02
CA THR A 482 18.66 13.93 -14.41
C THR A 482 18.56 14.38 -12.97
N LEU A 483 19.02 13.53 -12.06
CA LEU A 483 19.06 13.77 -10.63
C LEU A 483 20.52 13.79 -10.17
N ASP A 484 20.94 14.89 -9.56
CA ASP A 484 22.32 15.05 -9.09
C ASP A 484 22.50 14.61 -7.63
N THR A 485 23.75 14.66 -7.13
CA THR A 485 24.07 14.29 -5.74
C THR A 485 23.63 15.30 -4.69
N SER A 486 23.03 16.41 -5.11
CA SER A 486 22.45 17.45 -4.25
C SER A 486 20.93 17.39 -4.24
N GLY A 487 20.33 16.36 -4.85
CA GLY A 487 18.88 16.20 -4.95
C GLY A 487 18.22 17.11 -5.99
N ASN A 488 18.97 17.79 -6.85
CA ASN A 488 18.37 18.62 -7.89
C ASN A 488 17.85 17.72 -9.02
N LEU A 489 16.54 17.69 -9.20
CA LEU A 489 15.90 17.03 -10.34
C LEU A 489 15.74 18.03 -11.49
N THR A 490 16.21 17.65 -12.68
CA THR A 490 15.91 18.35 -13.92
C THR A 490 15.15 17.43 -14.85
N CYS A 491 14.15 17.97 -15.54
CA CYS A 491 13.34 17.24 -16.50
C CYS A 491 13.31 18.02 -17.82
N ARG A 492 13.39 17.30 -18.95
CA ARG A 492 13.25 17.89 -20.29
C ARG A 492 12.47 16.95 -21.21
N GLU A 493 11.70 17.54 -22.11
CA GLU A 493 11.04 16.78 -23.17
C GLU A 493 12.05 16.35 -24.24
N VAL A 494 11.90 15.11 -24.70
CA VAL A 494 12.62 14.52 -25.83
C VAL A 494 11.60 14.10 -26.87
N SER A 495 11.75 14.58 -28.10
CA SER A 495 10.83 14.23 -29.18
C SER A 495 10.98 12.75 -29.56
N ILE A 496 9.86 12.10 -29.84
CA ILE A 496 9.81 10.69 -30.21
C ILE A 496 9.13 10.52 -31.57
N VAL A 497 9.63 9.59 -32.37
CA VAL A 497 9.03 9.20 -33.65
C VAL A 497 8.31 7.88 -33.47
N ARG A 498 7.04 7.82 -33.87
CA ARG A 498 6.23 6.61 -33.81
C ARG A 498 5.90 6.05 -35.18
N ASP A 499 5.71 4.74 -35.27
CA ASP A 499 5.15 4.12 -36.47
C ASP A 499 3.60 4.07 -36.44
N SER A 500 2.99 3.47 -37.46
CA SER A 500 1.53 3.35 -37.56
C SER A 500 0.90 2.39 -36.55
N LYS A 501 1.71 1.65 -35.78
CA LYS A 501 1.26 0.80 -34.66
C LYS A 501 1.51 1.49 -33.31
N ASP A 502 1.77 2.79 -33.34
CA ASP A 502 2.06 3.61 -32.16
C ASP A 502 3.31 3.18 -31.40
N ARG A 503 4.29 2.57 -32.07
CA ARG A 503 5.53 2.11 -31.42
C ARG A 503 6.64 3.13 -31.58
N ILE A 504 7.44 3.35 -30.55
CA ILE A 504 8.61 4.25 -30.62
C ILE A 504 9.66 3.66 -31.57
N THR A 505 9.87 4.34 -32.70
CA THR A 505 10.86 4.01 -33.73
C THR A 505 11.99 5.03 -33.82
N GLY A 506 11.96 6.10 -33.03
CA GLY A 506 13.09 7.01 -32.91
C GLY A 506 12.99 7.99 -31.76
N LEU A 507 14.13 8.60 -31.42
CA LEU A 507 14.29 9.62 -30.39
C LEU A 507 15.22 10.72 -30.92
N ASP A 508 14.83 11.98 -30.74
CA ASP A 508 15.64 13.15 -31.09
C ASP A 508 16.17 13.82 -29.82
N ILE A 509 17.48 13.68 -29.58
CA ILE A 509 18.17 14.11 -28.37
C ILE A 509 19.26 15.11 -28.75
N GLY A 510 18.92 16.41 -28.70
CA GLY A 510 19.82 17.46 -29.19
C GLY A 510 20.13 17.26 -30.68
N ASP A 511 21.41 17.17 -31.03
CA ASP A 511 21.85 16.94 -32.41
C ASP A 511 21.86 15.46 -32.82
N LYS A 512 21.51 14.54 -31.91
CA LYS A 512 21.51 13.09 -32.16
C LYS A 512 20.11 12.59 -32.45
N GLN A 513 19.96 11.85 -33.53
CA GLN A 513 18.72 11.14 -33.87
C GLN A 513 18.97 9.63 -33.81
N TYR A 514 18.25 8.95 -32.93
CA TYR A 514 18.24 7.50 -32.84
C TYR A 514 17.06 6.95 -33.64
N LYS A 515 17.30 5.92 -34.45
CA LYS A 515 16.26 5.20 -35.18
C LYS A 515 16.33 3.72 -34.84
N PHE A 516 15.18 3.14 -34.54
CA PHE A 516 15.02 1.75 -34.14
C PHE A 516 14.19 1.00 -35.20
N LYS A 517 14.68 -0.15 -35.66
CA LYS A 517 13.83 -1.11 -36.38
C LYS A 517 13.29 -2.12 -35.39
N LEU A 518 11.98 -2.33 -35.42
CA LEU A 518 11.28 -3.23 -34.52
C LEU A 518 10.80 -4.48 -35.25
N ASP A 519 10.80 -5.62 -34.57
CA ASP A 519 10.12 -6.83 -35.03
C ASP A 519 8.59 -6.75 -34.80
N GLU A 520 7.88 -7.86 -34.99
CA GLU A 520 6.43 -7.94 -34.77
C GLU A 520 6.04 -7.84 -33.29
N ASN A 521 6.93 -8.19 -32.38
CA ASN A 521 6.74 -8.13 -30.93
C ASN A 521 7.17 -6.78 -30.33
N SER A 522 7.49 -5.80 -31.18
CA SER A 522 7.97 -4.47 -30.78
C SER A 522 9.36 -4.49 -30.13
N ASN A 523 10.16 -5.50 -30.40
CA ASN A 523 11.54 -5.59 -29.93
C ASN A 523 12.50 -5.00 -30.96
N VAL A 524 13.52 -4.30 -30.48
CA VAL A 524 14.55 -3.70 -31.33
C VAL A 524 15.38 -4.79 -31.98
N THR A 525 15.53 -4.70 -33.30
CA THR A 525 16.36 -5.59 -34.14
C THR A 525 17.56 -4.89 -34.74
N SER A 526 17.52 -3.55 -34.85
CA SER A 526 18.68 -2.75 -35.22
C SER A 526 18.51 -1.31 -34.77
N VAL A 527 19.63 -0.63 -34.55
CA VAL A 527 19.73 0.78 -34.19
C VAL A 527 20.58 1.50 -35.23
N SER A 528 20.18 2.71 -35.62
CA SER A 528 21.07 3.66 -36.29
C SER A 528 21.04 5.01 -35.60
N GLN A 529 22.19 5.68 -35.54
CA GLN A 529 22.35 7.02 -34.98
C GLN A 529 22.76 7.97 -36.11
N LEU A 530 22.12 9.12 -36.20
CA LEU A 530 22.52 10.25 -37.06
C LEU A 530 22.94 11.42 -36.15
N GLY A 531 23.97 12.18 -36.54
CA GLY A 531 24.53 13.28 -35.74
C GLY A 531 25.72 12.87 -34.86
N ASN A 532 26.62 13.83 -34.59
CA ASN A 532 27.89 13.64 -33.88
C ASN A 532 27.79 14.07 -32.42
#